data_AF-R7KRR8-F1
#
_entry.id   AF-R7KRR8-F1
#
_cell.length_a   1.000
_cell.length_b   1.000
_cell.length_c   1.000
_cell.angle_alpha   90.00
_cell.angle_beta   90.00
_cell.angle_gamma   90.00
#
_symmetry.space_group_name_H-M   'P 1'
#
loop_
_entity.id
_entity.type
_entity.pdbx_description
1 polymer ?
#
loop_
_entity_poly.entity_id
_entity_poly.type
_entity_poly.pdbx_seq_one_letter_code
_entity_poly.pdbx_strand_id
1 'polypeptide(L)'
;MLSQFFTFEVLMVLGILGILTACPTYFIYAIARTKPSARPIPYFPHGVHGWLLVFVATVILSIILTAIDAINAVNVMNQAGALNWAVLSPSIVIIGLYIYCLWLIARKREAYVVKQTIVILWVVGPISLMFLTLLFGASVDNATVVRSCLYAALWTLYFLFSKRVACTYGTKAVDSYVHLAIEMADAQKAQKEREEKAKKAKKQ
;
A
#
# COMPACT_ATOMS: atom_id res chain seq x y z
N MET A 1 7.45 -8.64 -30.12
CA MET A 1 7.16 -7.57 -29.12
C MET A 1 7.61 -7.93 -27.71
N LEU A 2 7.44 -9.17 -27.21
CA LEU A 2 7.96 -9.57 -25.89
C LEU A 2 9.50 -9.54 -25.78
N SER A 3 10.24 -9.86 -26.85
CA SER A 3 11.71 -9.89 -26.85
C SER A 3 12.39 -8.53 -26.61
N GLN A 4 11.70 -7.41 -26.87
CA GLN A 4 12.22 -6.07 -26.56
C GLN A 4 12.17 -5.74 -25.06
N PHE A 5 11.30 -6.41 -24.28
CA PHE A 5 11.19 -6.24 -22.83
C PHE A 5 12.18 -7.12 -22.03
N PHE A 6 12.81 -8.11 -22.67
CA PHE A 6 13.80 -9.02 -22.07
C PHE A 6 15.23 -8.74 -22.55
N THR A 7 15.50 -7.52 -23.02
CA THR A 7 16.87 -7.10 -23.28
C THR A 7 17.63 -6.99 -21.96
N PHE A 8 18.93 -7.28 -21.99
CA PHE A 8 19.78 -7.26 -20.80
C PHE A 8 19.72 -5.91 -20.07
N GLU A 9 19.66 -4.81 -20.83
CA GLU A 9 19.54 -3.45 -20.28
C GLU A 9 18.21 -3.23 -19.54
N VAL A 10 17.07 -3.63 -20.13
CA VAL A 10 15.76 -3.50 -19.47
C VAL A 10 15.71 -4.37 -18.20
N LEU A 11 16.27 -5.57 -18.24
CA LEU A 11 16.35 -6.45 -17.08
C LEU A 11 17.24 -5.86 -15.97
N MET A 12 18.38 -5.24 -16.32
CA MET A 12 19.21 -4.55 -15.33
C MET A 12 18.48 -3.36 -14.71
N VAL A 13 17.80 -2.53 -15.50
CA VAL A 13 17.04 -1.37 -15.00
C VAL A 13 15.92 -1.82 -14.07
N LEU A 14 15.16 -2.85 -14.44
CA LEU A 14 14.12 -3.43 -13.59
C LEU A 14 14.70 -4.04 -12.31
N GLY A 15 15.88 -4.68 -12.40
CA GLY A 15 16.59 -5.21 -11.24
C GLY A 15 17.03 -4.12 -10.26
N ILE A 16 17.64 -3.04 -10.75
CA ILE A 16 18.05 -1.89 -9.93
C ILE A 16 16.82 -1.23 -9.30
N LEU A 17 15.77 -0.99 -10.07
CA LEU A 17 14.51 -0.43 -9.56
C LEU A 17 13.87 -1.34 -8.50
N GLY A 18 13.93 -2.65 -8.70
CA GLY A 18 13.48 -3.66 -7.73
C GLY A 18 14.26 -3.60 -6.43
N ILE A 19 15.58 -3.44 -6.48
CA ILE A 19 16.41 -3.30 -5.28
C ILE A 19 16.14 -1.97 -4.57
N LEU A 20 16.08 -0.87 -5.32
CA LEU A 20 15.79 0.47 -4.79
C LEU A 20 14.41 0.57 -4.15
N THR A 21 13.46 -0.25 -4.56
CA THR A 21 12.14 -0.35 -3.92
C THR A 21 12.13 -1.33 -2.75
N ALA A 22 12.78 -2.49 -2.89
CA ALA A 22 12.81 -3.53 -1.85
C ALA A 22 13.55 -3.09 -0.59
N CYS A 23 14.69 -2.40 -0.72
CA CYS A 23 15.49 -1.97 0.43
C CYS A 23 14.71 -1.01 1.38
N PRO A 24 14.11 0.09 0.90
CA PRO A 24 13.28 0.94 1.75
C PRO A 24 12.00 0.23 2.23
N THR A 25 11.43 -0.68 1.43
CA THR A 25 10.25 -1.47 1.84
C THR A 25 10.59 -2.34 3.04
N TYR A 26 11.75 -3.00 3.01
CA TYR A 26 12.25 -3.81 4.12
C TYR A 26 12.56 -2.95 5.36
N PHE A 27 13.10 -1.75 5.17
CA PHE A 27 13.34 -0.82 6.27
C PHE A 27 12.02 -0.39 6.96
N ILE A 28 11.01 -0.02 6.17
CA ILE A 28 9.67 0.31 6.70
C ILE A 28 9.05 -0.90 7.39
N TYR A 29 9.19 -2.10 6.81
CA TYR A 29 8.75 -3.35 7.43
C TYR A 29 9.42 -3.58 8.78
N ALA A 30 10.74 -3.45 8.87
CA ALA A 30 11.50 -3.62 10.11
C ALA A 30 11.01 -2.66 11.20
N ILE A 31 10.77 -1.39 10.86
CA ILE A 31 10.18 -0.41 11.78
C ILE A 31 8.76 -0.83 12.18
N ALA A 32 7.92 -1.23 11.22
CA ALA A 32 6.52 -1.57 11.47
C ALA A 32 6.33 -2.79 12.38
N ARG A 33 7.28 -3.73 12.37
CA ARG A 33 7.29 -4.92 13.24
C ARG A 33 7.48 -4.60 14.72
N THR A 34 8.08 -3.46 15.05
CA THR A 34 8.31 -3.07 16.45
C THR A 34 7.02 -2.73 17.21
N LYS A 35 5.91 -2.50 16.50
CA LYS A 35 4.61 -2.19 17.11
C LYS A 35 3.61 -3.33 17.00
N PRO A 36 2.99 -3.74 18.12
CA PRO A 36 1.94 -4.75 18.11
C PRO A 36 0.71 -4.27 17.31
N SER A 37 -0.07 -5.23 16.83
CA SER A 37 -1.33 -4.95 16.13
C SER A 37 -2.38 -4.44 17.10
N ALA A 38 -3.30 -3.57 16.65
CA ALA A 38 -4.29 -2.93 17.50
C ALA A 38 -5.28 -3.93 18.14
N ARG A 39 -5.71 -4.94 17.36
CA ARG A 39 -6.61 -6.01 17.82
C ARG A 39 -6.18 -7.35 17.24
N PRO A 40 -5.20 -8.03 17.85
CA PRO A 40 -4.77 -9.34 17.40
C PRO A 40 -5.85 -10.39 17.73
N ILE A 41 -6.52 -10.91 16.70
CA ILE A 41 -7.42 -12.06 16.84
C ILE A 41 -6.60 -13.33 16.57
N PRO A 42 -6.66 -14.36 17.44
CA PRO A 42 -6.04 -15.66 17.19
C PRO A 42 -6.45 -16.21 15.82
N TYR A 43 -5.51 -16.79 15.07
CA TYR A 43 -5.72 -17.37 13.72
C TYR A 43 -5.99 -16.40 12.57
N PHE A 44 -6.20 -15.10 12.82
CA PHE A 44 -6.36 -14.11 11.76
C PHE A 44 -5.03 -13.44 11.36
N PRO A 45 -4.81 -13.19 10.05
CA PRO A 45 -3.63 -12.48 9.58
C PRO A 45 -3.59 -11.05 10.15
N HIS A 46 -2.47 -10.64 10.74
CA HIS A 46 -2.28 -9.30 11.32
C HIS A 46 -0.86 -8.76 11.08
N GLY A 47 -0.65 -7.48 11.36
CA GLY A 47 0.60 -6.76 11.11
C GLY A 47 0.84 -6.42 9.63
N VAL A 48 1.88 -5.62 9.39
CA VAL A 48 2.30 -5.14 8.07
C VAL A 48 3.03 -6.25 7.31
N HIS A 49 2.26 -7.18 6.75
CA HIS A 49 2.75 -8.31 5.95
C HIS A 49 1.87 -8.57 4.72
N GLY A 50 2.35 -9.40 3.80
CA GLY A 50 1.59 -9.84 2.61
C GLY A 50 1.20 -8.67 1.70
N TRP A 51 -0.07 -8.62 1.31
CA TRP A 51 -0.60 -7.53 0.45
C TRP A 51 -0.40 -6.12 1.01
N LEU A 52 -0.32 -5.95 2.33
CA LEU A 52 -0.03 -4.65 2.92
C LEU A 52 1.45 -4.24 2.72
N LEU A 53 2.37 -5.19 2.58
CA LEU A 53 3.75 -4.90 2.16
C LEU A 53 3.85 -4.58 0.68
N VAL A 54 3.03 -5.25 -0.15
CA VAL A 54 2.94 -4.90 -1.58
C VAL A 54 2.48 -3.45 -1.72
N PHE A 55 1.50 -3.01 -0.94
CA PHE A 55 1.09 -1.61 -0.90
C PHE A 55 2.24 -0.67 -0.52
N VAL A 56 3.00 -1.01 0.53
CA VAL A 56 4.15 -0.20 0.95
C VAL A 56 5.18 -0.12 -0.18
N ALA A 57 5.45 -1.22 -0.86
CA ALA A 57 6.37 -1.25 -2.00
C ALA A 57 5.87 -0.40 -3.18
N THR A 58 4.57 -0.42 -3.49
CA THR A 58 4.02 0.40 -4.57
C THR A 58 4.07 1.89 -4.24
N VAL A 59 3.84 2.28 -2.98
CA VAL A 59 4.01 3.67 -2.52
C VAL A 59 5.47 4.13 -2.61
N ILE A 60 6.42 3.27 -2.21
CA ILE A 60 7.86 3.58 -2.33
C ILE A 60 8.27 3.72 -3.79
N LEU A 61 7.78 2.83 -4.66
CA LEU A 61 8.00 2.93 -6.09
C LEU A 61 7.44 4.24 -6.64
N SER A 62 6.24 4.66 -6.22
CA SER A 62 5.68 5.94 -6.61
C SER A 62 6.56 7.12 -6.17
N ILE A 63 7.10 7.10 -4.95
CA ILE A 63 8.04 8.15 -4.49
C ILE A 63 9.28 8.22 -5.39
N ILE A 64 9.88 7.07 -5.70
CA ILE A 64 11.09 7.02 -6.54
C ILE A 64 10.80 7.55 -7.94
N LEU A 65 9.71 7.10 -8.57
CA LEU A 65 9.33 7.55 -9.91
C LEU A 65 9.03 9.05 -9.93
N THR A 66 8.26 9.56 -8.97
CA THR A 66 7.98 11.00 -8.86
C THR A 66 9.26 11.82 -8.64
N ALA A 67 10.23 11.29 -7.88
CA ALA A 67 11.52 11.96 -7.69
C ALA A 67 12.34 12.00 -8.98
N ILE A 68 12.38 10.91 -9.75
CA ILE A 68 13.04 10.85 -11.06
C ILE A 68 12.40 11.86 -12.02
N ASP A 69 11.07 11.90 -12.09
CA ASP A 69 10.34 12.85 -12.95
C ASP A 69 10.63 14.30 -12.55
N ALA A 70 10.70 14.59 -11.24
CA ALA A 70 11.05 15.91 -10.74
C ALA A 70 12.50 16.31 -11.11
N ILE A 71 13.47 15.39 -10.97
CA ILE A 71 14.87 15.64 -11.36
C ILE A 71 14.96 15.90 -12.87
N ASN A 72 14.26 15.12 -13.68
CA ASN A 72 14.22 15.31 -15.12
C ASN A 72 13.64 16.67 -15.50
N ALA A 73 12.54 17.08 -14.85
CA ALA A 73 11.95 18.41 -15.04
C ALA A 73 12.95 19.53 -14.68
N VAL A 74 13.70 19.39 -13.58
CA VAL A 74 14.74 20.36 -13.18
C VAL A 74 15.84 20.44 -14.23
N ASN A 75 16.32 19.31 -14.74
CA ASN A 75 17.38 19.29 -15.74
C ASN A 75 16.95 20.00 -17.03
N VAL A 76 15.71 19.79 -17.48
CA VAL A 76 15.14 20.47 -18.65
C VAL A 76 15.01 21.98 -18.38
N MET A 77 14.53 22.38 -17.21
CA MET A 77 14.42 23.80 -16.82
C MET A 77 15.77 24.50 -16.71
N ASN A 78 16.79 23.82 -16.19
CA ASN A 78 18.16 24.33 -16.12
C ASN A 78 18.75 24.56 -17.51
N GLN A 79 18.48 23.66 -18.46
CA GLN A 79 18.89 23.84 -19.86
C GLN A 79 18.16 25.00 -20.53
N ALA A 80 16.91 25.26 -20.15
CA ALA A 80 16.10 26.38 -20.64
C ALA A 80 16.37 27.72 -19.93
N GLY A 81 17.22 27.76 -18.91
CA GLY A 81 17.58 28.98 -18.17
C GLY A 81 16.46 29.58 -17.30
N ALA A 82 15.34 28.87 -17.13
CA ALA A 82 14.17 29.33 -16.39
C ALA A 82 13.76 28.30 -15.34
N LEU A 83 14.31 28.40 -14.13
CA LEU A 83 13.88 27.60 -12.99
C LEU A 83 12.53 28.11 -12.48
N ASN A 84 11.46 27.35 -12.72
CA ASN A 84 10.15 27.65 -12.18
C ASN A 84 9.79 26.70 -11.04
N TRP A 85 9.84 27.20 -9.80
CA TRP A 85 9.49 26.44 -8.60
C TRP A 85 8.04 25.92 -8.60
N ALA A 86 7.13 26.56 -9.34
CA ALA A 86 5.75 26.12 -9.47
C ALA A 86 5.63 24.76 -10.18
N VAL A 87 6.62 24.39 -11.01
CA VAL A 87 6.66 23.09 -11.69
C VAL A 87 7.14 21.99 -10.74
N LEU A 88 7.99 22.32 -9.76
CA LEU A 88 8.54 21.36 -8.79
C LEU A 88 7.61 21.14 -7.59
N SER A 89 6.83 22.17 -7.22
CA SER A 89 6.00 22.14 -6.02
C SER A 89 5.02 20.96 -5.94
N PRO A 90 4.34 20.53 -7.04
CA PRO A 90 3.43 19.39 -6.97
C PRO A 90 4.17 18.09 -6.60
N SER A 91 5.34 17.84 -7.19
CA SER A 91 6.15 16.64 -6.92
C SER A 91 6.62 16.59 -5.47
N ILE A 92 7.04 17.72 -4.89
CA ILE A 92 7.45 17.80 -3.48
C ILE A 92 6.27 17.46 -2.56
N VAL A 93 5.09 18.03 -2.83
CA VAL A 93 3.88 17.78 -2.03
C VAL A 93 3.47 16.31 -2.14
N ILE A 94 3.49 15.74 -3.33
CA ILE A 94 3.19 14.32 -3.58
C ILE A 94 4.14 13.41 -2.78
N ILE A 95 5.44 13.65 -2.87
CA ILE A 95 6.45 12.87 -2.13
C ILE A 95 6.23 13.00 -0.62
N GLY A 96 5.99 14.22 -0.12
CA GLY A 96 5.72 14.47 1.30
C GLY A 96 4.48 13.72 1.81
N LEU A 97 3.39 13.72 1.03
CA LEU A 97 2.17 13.00 1.36
C LEU A 97 2.37 11.47 1.36
N TYR A 98 3.14 10.93 0.41
CA TYR A 98 3.46 9.50 0.41
C TYR A 98 4.38 9.10 1.58
N ILE A 99 5.38 9.91 1.94
CA ILE A 99 6.22 9.67 3.12
C ILE A 99 5.36 9.71 4.39
N TYR A 100 4.44 10.68 4.49
CA TYR A 100 3.50 10.76 5.60
C TYR A 100 2.58 9.53 5.68
N CYS A 101 2.11 9.03 4.54
CA CYS A 101 1.33 7.79 4.45
C CYS A 101 2.13 6.58 4.97
N LEU A 102 3.39 6.42 4.54
CA LEU A 102 4.28 5.35 5.02
C LEU A 102 4.51 5.46 6.53
N TRP A 103 4.69 6.67 7.04
CA TRP A 103 4.87 6.90 8.47
C TRP A 103 3.61 6.51 9.28
N LEU A 104 2.42 6.89 8.81
CA LEU A 104 1.16 6.51 9.44
C LEU A 104 1.01 4.98 9.50
N ILE A 105 1.28 4.29 8.39
CA ILE A 105 1.19 2.83 8.27
C ILE A 105 2.28 2.13 9.10
N ALA A 106 3.46 2.71 9.24
CA ALA A 106 4.54 2.11 10.01
C ALA A 106 4.34 2.28 11.52
N ARG A 107 3.96 3.50 11.97
CA ARG A 107 4.01 3.92 13.37
C ARG A 107 2.66 4.01 14.08
N LYS A 108 1.55 4.23 13.37
CA LYS A 108 0.23 4.33 14.01
C LYS A 108 -0.58 3.05 13.79
N ARG A 109 -1.40 2.70 14.78
CA ARG A 109 -2.20 1.45 14.84
C ARG A 109 -3.64 1.79 15.22
N GLU A 110 -4.21 2.81 14.58
CA GLU A 110 -5.55 3.31 14.85
C GLU A 110 -6.43 3.22 13.59
N ALA A 111 -7.74 3.07 13.78
CA ALA A 111 -8.67 2.93 12.67
C ALA A 111 -8.71 4.18 11.77
N TYR A 112 -8.38 5.35 12.31
CA TYR A 112 -8.31 6.60 11.54
C TYR A 112 -7.16 6.61 10.53
N VAL A 113 -6.07 5.85 10.76
CA VAL A 113 -4.95 5.71 9.82
C VAL A 113 -5.45 5.23 8.46
N VAL A 114 -6.35 4.23 8.46
CA VAL A 114 -6.91 3.66 7.23
C VAL A 114 -7.67 4.71 6.43
N LYS A 115 -8.47 5.55 7.10
CA LYS A 115 -9.20 6.64 6.46
C LYS A 115 -8.25 7.68 5.87
N GLN A 116 -7.23 8.09 6.61
CA GLN A 116 -6.23 9.04 6.11
C GLN A 116 -5.45 8.49 4.92
N THR A 117 -5.04 7.22 4.97
CA THR A 117 -4.36 6.55 3.86
C THR A 117 -5.22 6.54 2.59
N ILE A 118 -6.52 6.22 2.72
CA ILE A 118 -7.45 6.28 1.57
C ILE A 118 -7.51 7.71 1.03
N VAL A 119 -7.74 8.71 1.88
CA VAL A 119 -7.82 10.12 1.44
C VAL A 119 -6.53 10.55 0.74
N ILE A 120 -5.36 10.28 1.30
CA ILE A 120 -4.07 10.61 0.69
C ILE A 120 -3.95 9.97 -0.69
N LEU A 121 -4.36 8.72 -0.83
CA LEU A 121 -4.22 7.99 -2.08
C LEU A 121 -5.11 8.56 -3.20
N TRP A 122 -6.32 9.01 -2.86
CA TRP A 122 -7.18 9.72 -3.80
C TRP A 122 -6.69 11.14 -4.12
N VAL A 123 -6.15 11.84 -3.11
CA VAL A 123 -5.59 13.19 -3.27
C VAL A 123 -4.37 13.17 -4.19
N VAL A 124 -3.43 12.27 -3.92
CA VAL A 124 -2.17 12.18 -4.66
C VAL A 124 -2.34 11.58 -6.06
N GLY A 125 -3.32 10.70 -6.26
CA GLY A 125 -3.61 10.12 -7.56
C GLY A 125 -4.63 10.93 -8.37
N PRO A 126 -5.93 10.55 -8.40
CA PRO A 126 -6.91 11.15 -9.29
C PRO A 126 -7.11 12.66 -9.12
N ILE A 127 -7.13 13.14 -7.88
CA ILE A 127 -7.46 14.55 -7.59
C ILE A 127 -6.30 15.47 -8.02
N SER A 128 -5.05 15.06 -7.78
CA SER A 128 -3.88 15.83 -8.23
C SER A 128 -3.83 15.96 -9.75
N LEU A 129 -4.14 14.87 -10.48
CA LEU A 129 -4.22 14.87 -11.94
C LEU A 129 -5.32 15.81 -12.43
N MET A 130 -6.48 15.81 -11.78
CA MET A 130 -7.58 16.73 -12.09
C MET A 130 -7.15 18.19 -11.89
N PHE A 131 -6.47 18.51 -10.79
CA PHE A 131 -5.96 19.87 -10.55
C PHE A 131 -4.86 20.27 -11.53
N LEU A 132 -3.98 19.35 -11.93
CA LEU A 132 -2.97 19.60 -12.96
C LEU A 132 -3.61 19.97 -14.30
N THR A 133 -4.65 19.24 -14.72
CA THR A 133 -5.38 19.55 -15.95
C THR A 133 -6.15 20.88 -15.83
N LEU A 134 -6.88 21.10 -14.73
CA LEU A 134 -7.77 22.26 -14.57
C LEU A 134 -7.03 23.58 -14.29
N LEU A 135 -5.99 23.56 -13.45
CA LEU A 135 -5.30 24.78 -13.00
C LEU A 135 -4.09 25.13 -13.87
N PHE A 136 -3.40 24.12 -14.41
CA PHE A 136 -2.16 24.31 -15.18
C PHE A 136 -2.32 23.96 -16.66
N GLY A 137 -3.52 23.57 -17.11
CA GLY A 137 -3.77 23.19 -18.50
C GLY A 137 -2.95 21.98 -18.96
N ALA A 138 -2.48 21.15 -18.03
CA ALA A 138 -1.61 20.04 -18.36
C ALA A 138 -2.35 18.99 -19.19
N SER A 139 -1.75 18.55 -20.31
CA SER A 139 -2.29 17.47 -21.13
C SER A 139 -2.04 16.12 -20.45
N VAL A 140 -2.95 15.71 -19.58
CA VAL A 140 -2.91 14.39 -18.94
C VAL A 140 -3.63 13.37 -19.82
N ASP A 141 -2.93 12.30 -20.18
CA ASP A 141 -3.52 11.21 -20.96
C ASP A 141 -4.63 10.49 -20.16
N ASN A 142 -5.73 10.15 -20.84
CA ASN A 142 -6.86 9.43 -20.28
C ASN A 142 -6.43 8.09 -19.68
N ALA A 143 -5.44 7.41 -20.27
CA ALA A 143 -4.94 6.15 -19.73
C ALA A 143 -4.28 6.35 -18.35
N THR A 144 -3.58 7.47 -18.13
CA THR A 144 -2.95 7.80 -16.84
C THR A 144 -3.99 8.09 -15.78
N VAL A 145 -5.05 8.83 -16.13
CA VAL A 145 -6.18 9.09 -15.22
C VAL A 145 -6.88 7.79 -14.83
N VAL A 146 -7.19 6.94 -15.80
CA VAL A 146 -7.86 5.65 -15.55
C VAL A 146 -6.98 4.74 -14.68
N ARG A 147 -5.68 4.63 -14.96
CA ARG A 147 -4.74 3.84 -14.12
C ARG A 147 -4.69 4.35 -12.68
N SER A 148 -4.64 5.68 -12.50
CA SER A 148 -4.63 6.32 -11.19
C SER A 148 -5.92 6.04 -10.40
N CYS A 149 -7.08 6.14 -11.07
CA CYS A 149 -8.37 5.81 -10.48
C CYS A 149 -8.49 4.32 -10.12
N LEU A 150 -8.04 3.41 -10.99
CA LEU A 150 -8.08 1.97 -10.74
C LEU A 150 -7.16 1.58 -9.58
N TYR A 151 -5.94 2.12 -9.54
CA TYR A 151 -5.03 1.96 -8.41
C TYR A 151 -5.70 2.45 -7.11
N ALA A 152 -6.37 3.60 -7.16
CA ALA A 152 -7.06 4.14 -6.00
C ALA A 152 -8.25 3.32 -5.51
N ALA A 153 -9.09 2.88 -6.44
CA ALA A 153 -10.22 2.02 -6.12
C ALA A 153 -9.75 0.68 -5.54
N LEU A 154 -8.75 0.03 -6.16
CA LEU A 154 -8.26 -1.29 -5.75
C LEU A 154 -7.72 -1.25 -4.31
N TRP A 155 -6.87 -0.29 -3.98
CA TRP A 155 -6.34 -0.17 -2.62
C TRP A 155 -7.40 0.28 -1.63
N THR A 156 -8.34 1.14 -2.03
CA THR A 156 -9.46 1.52 -1.16
C THR A 156 -10.30 0.30 -0.78
N LEU A 157 -10.64 -0.56 -1.75
CA LEU A 157 -11.34 -1.82 -1.50
C LEU A 157 -10.54 -2.74 -0.58
N TYR A 158 -9.23 -2.86 -0.81
CA TYR A 158 -8.34 -3.62 0.07
C TYR A 158 -8.36 -3.07 1.52
N PHE A 159 -8.25 -1.76 1.70
CA PHE A 159 -8.24 -1.13 3.02
C PHE A 159 -9.57 -1.25 3.76
N LEU A 160 -10.70 -1.27 3.04
CA LEU A 160 -12.03 -1.38 3.63
C LEU A 160 -12.40 -2.83 3.99
N PHE A 161 -12.01 -3.81 3.18
CA PHE A 161 -12.48 -5.20 3.31
C PHE A 161 -11.41 -6.21 3.77
N SER A 162 -10.14 -5.83 3.81
CA SER A 162 -9.07 -6.76 4.23
C SER A 162 -9.13 -7.07 5.72
N LYS A 163 -9.35 -8.34 6.04
CA LYS A 163 -9.21 -8.91 7.39
C LYS A 163 -7.90 -8.51 8.08
N ARG A 164 -6.80 -8.41 7.31
CA ARG A 164 -5.48 -8.03 7.83
C ARG A 164 -5.43 -6.57 8.25
N VAL A 165 -5.94 -5.66 7.42
CA VAL A 165 -6.00 -4.24 7.76
C VAL A 165 -6.90 -4.04 8.97
N ALA A 166 -8.04 -4.73 9.01
CA ALA A 166 -8.96 -4.70 10.12
C ALA A 166 -8.26 -5.10 11.44
N CYS A 167 -7.61 -6.26 11.49
CA CYS A 167 -6.90 -6.73 12.70
C CYS A 167 -5.69 -5.86 13.07
N THR A 168 -5.01 -5.27 12.07
CA THR A 168 -3.81 -4.45 12.29
C THR A 168 -4.14 -3.06 12.85
N TYR A 169 -5.21 -2.43 12.37
CA TYR A 169 -5.57 -1.04 12.71
C TYR A 169 -6.86 -0.90 13.55
N GLY A 170 -7.60 -1.99 13.81
CA GLY A 170 -8.76 -1.97 14.71
C GLY A 170 -10.01 -1.28 14.14
N THR A 171 -10.29 -1.43 12.84
CA THR A 171 -11.48 -0.83 12.20
C THR A 171 -12.78 -1.52 12.63
N LYS A 172 -13.95 -0.87 12.54
CA LYS A 172 -15.27 -1.46 12.89
C LYS A 172 -15.60 -2.78 12.20
N ALA A 173 -15.02 -3.06 11.02
CA ALA A 173 -15.12 -4.36 10.35
C ALA A 173 -14.59 -5.52 11.21
N VAL A 174 -13.68 -5.25 12.15
CA VAL A 174 -13.17 -6.22 13.11
C VAL A 174 -14.29 -6.84 13.93
N ASP A 175 -15.32 -6.09 14.31
CA ASP A 175 -16.39 -6.60 15.19
C ASP A 175 -17.21 -7.70 14.48
N SER A 176 -17.41 -7.58 13.16
CA SER A 176 -18.00 -8.66 12.33
C SER A 176 -17.07 -9.88 12.22
N TYR A 177 -15.75 -9.65 12.13
CA TYR A 177 -14.78 -10.75 12.09
C TYR A 177 -14.57 -11.43 13.45
N VAL A 178 -14.79 -10.73 14.56
CA VAL A 178 -14.74 -11.31 15.91
C VAL A 178 -15.86 -12.35 16.09
N HIS A 179 -17.07 -12.06 15.59
CA HIS A 179 -18.17 -13.04 15.59
C HIS A 179 -17.79 -14.31 14.82
N LEU A 180 -17.25 -14.14 13.60
CA LEU A 180 -16.74 -15.25 12.78
C LEU A 180 -15.57 -15.99 13.47
N ALA A 181 -14.70 -15.29 14.19
CA ALA A 181 -13.59 -15.90 14.89
C ALA A 181 -14.04 -16.74 16.08
N ILE A 182 -15.08 -16.29 16.80
CA ILE A 182 -15.72 -17.05 17.88
C ILE A 182 -16.37 -18.32 17.29
N GLU A 183 -17.15 -18.18 16.20
CA GLU A 183 -17.76 -19.33 15.51
C GLU A 183 -16.72 -20.35 15.03
N MET A 184 -15.59 -19.89 14.48
CA MET A 184 -14.51 -20.79 14.05
C MET A 184 -13.78 -21.45 15.23
N ALA A 185 -13.58 -20.73 16.34
CA ALA A 185 -12.98 -21.29 17.54
C ALA A 185 -13.89 -22.36 18.17
N ASP A 186 -15.20 -22.12 18.19
CA ASP A 186 -16.19 -23.08 18.67
C ASP A 186 -16.30 -24.28 17.73
N ALA A 187 -16.26 -24.08 16.41
CA ALA A 187 -16.21 -25.16 15.42
C ALA A 187 -14.94 -26.02 15.57
N GLN A 188 -13.77 -25.41 15.81
CA GLN A 188 -12.52 -26.14 16.04
C GLN A 188 -12.52 -26.92 17.36
N LYS A 189 -13.08 -26.37 18.44
CA LYS A 189 -13.27 -27.11 19.69
C LYS A 189 -14.20 -28.31 19.49
N ALA A 190 -15.33 -28.10 18.80
CA ALA A 190 -16.27 -29.17 18.49
C ALA A 190 -15.62 -30.27 17.61
N GLN A 191 -14.75 -29.90 16.67
CA GLN A 191 -14.03 -30.85 15.83
C GLN A 191 -12.98 -31.65 16.62
N LYS A 192 -12.23 -31.00 17.50
CA LYS A 192 -11.28 -31.69 18.40
C LYS A 192 -11.97 -32.66 19.34
N GLU A 193 -13.11 -32.29 19.92
CA GLU A 193 -13.89 -33.20 20.77
C GLU A 193 -14.43 -34.41 19.98
N ARG A 194 -14.87 -34.22 18.73
CA ARG A 194 -15.28 -35.32 17.84
C ARG A 194 -14.12 -36.26 17.52
N GLU A 195 -12.93 -35.73 17.24
CA GLU A 195 -11.73 -36.54 16.99
C GLU A 195 -11.27 -37.30 18.23
N GLU A 196 -11.34 -36.71 19.42
CA GLU A 196 -11.02 -37.39 20.68
C GLU A 196 -12.02 -38.50 21.00
N LYS A 197 -13.33 -38.26 20.81
CA LYS A 197 -14.36 -39.30 20.95
C LYS A 197 -14.15 -40.44 19.94
N ALA A 198 -13.83 -40.13 18.69
CA ALA A 198 -13.53 -41.13 17.67
C ALA A 198 -12.26 -41.94 17.98
N LYS A 199 -11.22 -41.31 18.55
CA LYS A 199 -9.99 -42.01 18.99
C LYS A 199 -10.23 -42.90 20.22
N LYS A 200 -11.09 -42.50 21.15
CA LYS A 200 -11.49 -43.33 22.30
C LYS A 200 -12.33 -44.54 21.85
N ALA A 201 -13.24 -44.34 20.90
CA ALA A 201 -14.07 -45.42 20.34
C ALA A 201 -13.28 -46.45 19.52
N LYS A 202 -12.14 -46.07 18.90
CA LYS A 202 -11.25 -47.00 18.18
C LYS A 202 -10.26 -47.77 19.06
N LYS A 203 -10.19 -47.44 20.36
CA LYS A 203 -9.29 -48.10 21.33
C LYS A 203 -9.99 -49.11 22.24
N GLN A 204 -11.32 -49.23 22.14
CA GLN A 204 -12.12 -50.33 22.69
C GLN A 204 -12.34 -51.37 21.60
#